data_AF-A0A3C0JPC8-F1
#
_entry.id   AF-A0A3C0JPC8-F1
#
_cell.length_a   1.000
_cell.length_b   1.000
_cell.length_c   1.000
_cell.angle_alpha   90.00
_cell.angle_beta   90.00
_cell.angle_gamma   90.00
#
_symmetry.space_group_name_H-M   'P 1'
#
loop_
_entity.id
_entity.type
_entity.pdbx_description
1 polymer ?
#
loop_
_entity_poly.entity_id
_entity_poly.type
_entity_poly.pdbx_seq_one_letter_code
_entity_poly.pdbx_strand_id
1 'polypeptide(L)'
;LSDPLRRRLLESLSLIDIGLEPGYDPNTPDALAYAMDLEGQAERLFIQQSSAYWLDLFENQGIPAGPVRFVEELFDDPQIQANGLMDEVEHRDVGKVKMMGPMAQFSGTPLAADIASPALGEHTGEILRDLGYSDEDIRRCKDAEATI
;
A
#
# COMPACT_ATOMS: atom_id res chain seq x y z
N LEU A 1 11.11 -15.23 4.12
CA LEU A 1 11.18 -15.65 5.54
C LEU A 1 12.64 -15.93 5.90
N SER A 2 13.07 -15.66 7.13
CA SER A 2 14.36 -16.14 7.63
C SER A 2 14.35 -17.66 7.79
N ASP A 3 15.53 -18.31 7.83
CA ASP A 3 15.63 -19.77 7.96
C ASP A 3 14.85 -20.35 9.15
N PRO A 4 14.89 -19.76 10.36
CA PRO A 4 14.08 -20.25 11.48
C PRO A 4 12.57 -20.20 11.21
N LEU A 5 12.10 -19.15 10.53
CA LEU A 5 10.68 -19.01 10.17
C LEU A 5 10.28 -19.98 9.05
N ARG A 6 11.17 -20.24 8.09
CA ARG A 6 10.95 -21.27 7.06
C ARG A 6 10.84 -22.66 7.69
N ARG A 7 11.75 -23.02 8.59
CA ARG A 7 11.69 -24.31 9.30
C ARG A 7 10.38 -24.46 10.08
N ARG A 8 9.95 -23.42 10.81
CA ARG A 8 8.68 -23.44 11.54
C ARG A 8 7.46 -23.58 10.63
N LEU A 9 7.47 -22.90 9.48
CA LEU A 9 6.41 -23.03 8.47
C LEU A 9 6.34 -24.47 7.94
N LEU A 10 7.48 -25.04 7.58
CA LEU A 10 7.57 -26.42 7.07
C LEU A 10 7.10 -27.44 8.11
N GLU A 11 7.50 -27.28 9.38
CA GLU A 11 7.00 -28.08 10.50
C GLU A 11 5.47 -27.98 10.63
N SER A 12 4.92 -26.76 10.57
CA SER A 12 3.48 -26.53 10.68
C SER A 12 2.68 -27.13 9.52
N LEU A 13 3.29 -27.21 8.34
CA LEU A 13 2.69 -27.79 7.13
C LEU A 13 3.04 -29.27 6.94
N SER A 14 3.90 -29.84 7.80
CA SER A 14 4.48 -31.18 7.63
C SER A 14 5.15 -31.38 6.26
N LEU A 15 5.81 -30.34 5.76
CA LEU A 15 6.58 -30.34 4.50
C LEU A 15 8.08 -30.41 4.78
N ILE A 16 8.85 -30.84 3.78
CA ILE A 16 10.32 -30.93 3.85
C ILE A 16 10.91 -30.07 2.74
N ASP A 17 11.82 -29.16 3.11
CA ASP A 17 12.56 -28.31 2.17
C ASP A 17 14.06 -28.68 2.18
N ILE A 18 14.54 -29.39 1.16
CA ILE A 18 15.97 -29.70 1.02
C ILE A 18 16.80 -28.45 0.74
N GLY A 19 16.16 -27.35 0.32
CA GLY A 19 16.79 -26.06 0.10
C GLY A 19 17.32 -25.39 1.37
N LEU A 20 16.97 -25.91 2.56
CA LEU A 20 17.48 -25.46 3.84
C LEU A 20 18.63 -26.32 4.38
N GLU A 21 18.99 -27.39 3.68
CA GLU A 21 20.02 -28.32 4.12
C GLU A 21 21.42 -27.90 3.63
N PRO A 22 22.47 -28.13 4.45
CA PRO A 22 23.83 -27.78 4.06
C PRO A 22 24.25 -28.47 2.76
N GLY A 23 24.77 -27.69 1.80
CA GLY A 23 25.28 -28.21 0.52
C GLY A 23 24.26 -28.23 -0.61
N TYR A 24 23.03 -27.76 -0.39
CA TYR A 24 22.09 -27.50 -1.48
C TYR A 24 22.62 -26.38 -2.41
N ASP A 25 22.60 -26.63 -3.72
CA ASP A 25 22.93 -25.63 -4.75
C ASP A 25 21.68 -25.26 -5.56
N PRO A 26 21.14 -24.03 -5.39
CA PRO A 26 19.94 -23.58 -6.09
C PRO A 26 20.16 -23.35 -7.60
N ASN A 27 21.39 -23.40 -8.09
CA ASN A 27 21.72 -23.17 -9.50
C ASN A 27 21.80 -24.47 -10.31
N THR A 28 21.51 -25.61 -9.70
CA THR A 28 21.45 -26.89 -10.41
C THR A 28 20.22 -26.93 -11.35
N PRO A 29 20.30 -27.65 -12.49
CA PRO A 29 19.16 -27.80 -13.40
C PRO A 29 17.90 -28.36 -12.71
N ASP A 30 18.07 -29.20 -11.68
CA ASP A 30 16.98 -29.85 -10.95
C ASP A 30 16.35 -28.96 -9.86
N ALA A 31 17.03 -27.89 -9.43
CA ALA A 31 16.57 -27.01 -8.36
C ALA A 31 15.22 -26.33 -8.68
N LEU A 32 15.01 -25.97 -9.94
CA LEU A 32 13.73 -25.39 -10.39
C LEU A 32 12.60 -26.41 -10.33
N ALA A 33 12.83 -27.62 -10.83
CA ALA A 33 11.84 -28.69 -10.80
C ALA A 33 11.47 -29.08 -9.36
N TYR A 34 12.46 -29.12 -8.48
CA TYR A 34 12.25 -29.32 -7.05
C TYR A 34 11.40 -28.21 -6.41
N ALA A 35 11.73 -26.94 -6.66
CA ALA A 35 10.98 -25.81 -6.12
C ALA A 35 9.52 -25.83 -6.56
N MET A 36 9.25 -26.14 -7.84
CA MET A 36 7.90 -26.28 -8.37
C MET A 36 7.14 -27.45 -7.74
N ASP A 37 7.79 -28.58 -7.46
CA ASP A 37 7.15 -29.70 -6.76
C ASP A 37 6.78 -29.33 -5.32
N LEU A 38 7.69 -28.69 -4.58
CA LEU A 38 7.42 -28.22 -3.21
C LEU A 38 6.29 -27.19 -3.17
N GLU A 39 6.28 -26.25 -4.12
CA GLU A 39 5.18 -25.27 -4.28
C GLU A 39 3.86 -26.00 -4.55
N GLY A 40 3.84 -26.94 -5.49
CA GLY A 40 2.64 -27.73 -5.77
C GLY A 40 2.16 -28.57 -4.59
N GLN A 41 3.05 -29.07 -3.73
CA GLN A 41 2.68 -29.72 -2.48
C GLN A 41 2.01 -28.73 -1.51
N ALA A 42 2.58 -27.54 -1.35
CA ALA A 42 2.02 -26.49 -0.51
C ALA A 42 0.66 -26.00 -1.02
N GLU A 43 0.50 -25.79 -2.33
CA GLU A 43 -0.78 -25.42 -2.95
C GLU A 43 -1.88 -26.45 -2.66
N ARG A 44 -1.56 -27.74 -2.84
CA ARG A 44 -2.49 -28.84 -2.53
C ARG A 44 -2.89 -28.89 -1.06
N LEU A 45 -2.05 -28.41 -0.15
CA LEU A 45 -2.41 -28.27 1.27
C LEU A 45 -3.30 -27.05 1.47
N PHE A 46 -2.91 -25.89 0.95
CA PHE A 46 -3.61 -24.63 1.18
C PHE A 46 -5.06 -24.63 0.70
N ILE A 47 -5.36 -25.35 -0.39
CA ILE A 47 -6.76 -25.48 -0.88
C ILE A 47 -7.68 -26.29 0.05
N GLN A 48 -7.15 -27.01 1.03
CA GLN A 48 -7.96 -27.89 1.90
C GLN A 48 -8.66 -27.13 3.03
N GLN A 49 -8.24 -25.91 3.33
CA GLN A 49 -8.80 -25.08 4.40
C GLN A 49 -8.94 -23.64 3.94
N SER A 50 -9.75 -22.85 4.64
CA SER A 50 -9.92 -21.44 4.34
C SER A 50 -8.65 -20.63 4.67
N SER A 51 -8.47 -19.49 4.02
CA SER A 51 -7.37 -18.57 4.36
C SER A 51 -7.43 -18.13 5.82
N ALA A 52 -8.63 -17.99 6.41
CA ALA A 52 -8.79 -17.64 7.82
C ALA A 52 -8.22 -18.71 8.76
N TYR A 53 -8.40 -20.00 8.45
CA TYR A 53 -7.81 -21.10 9.21
C TYR A 53 -6.27 -21.04 9.17
N TRP A 54 -5.70 -20.85 7.98
CA TRP A 54 -4.25 -20.78 7.82
C TRP A 54 -3.64 -19.55 8.51
N LEU A 55 -4.31 -18.40 8.40
CA LEU A 55 -3.88 -17.18 9.08
C LEU A 55 -3.87 -17.35 10.60
N ASP A 56 -4.92 -17.93 11.19
CA ASP A 56 -4.97 -18.23 12.62
C ASP A 56 -3.88 -19.23 13.03
N LEU A 57 -3.68 -20.30 12.27
CA LEU A 57 -2.62 -21.28 12.52
C LEU A 57 -1.23 -20.60 12.51
N PHE A 58 -0.96 -19.77 11.50
CA PHE A 58 0.34 -19.12 11.34
C PHE A 58 0.58 -18.04 12.40
N GLU A 59 -0.44 -17.27 12.77
CA GLU A 59 -0.35 -16.29 13.85
C GLU A 59 -0.03 -16.98 15.19
N ASN A 60 -0.72 -18.08 15.51
CA ASN A 60 -0.47 -18.88 16.71
C ASN A 60 0.95 -19.50 16.75
N GLN A 61 1.57 -19.71 15.59
CA GLN A 61 2.95 -20.18 15.47
C GLN A 61 3.97 -19.03 15.31
N GLY A 62 3.53 -17.77 15.34
CA GLY A 62 4.40 -16.61 15.10
C GLY A 62 5.05 -16.62 13.71
N ILE A 63 4.37 -17.19 12.72
CA ILE A 63 4.76 -17.16 11.31
C ILE A 63 4.04 -15.96 10.67
N PRO A 64 4.77 -14.99 10.10
CA PRO A 64 4.12 -13.83 9.50
C PRO A 64 3.41 -14.24 8.20
N ALA A 65 2.11 -14.03 8.17
CA ALA A 65 1.24 -14.21 7.02
C ALA A 65 0.14 -13.13 7.05
N GLY A 66 -0.40 -12.81 5.87
CA GLY A 66 -1.48 -11.82 5.74
C GLY A 66 -2.39 -12.16 4.58
N PRO A 67 -3.66 -11.71 4.61
CA PRO A 67 -4.57 -11.89 3.50
C PRO A 67 -4.11 -11.08 2.28
N VAL A 68 -4.40 -11.60 1.09
CA VAL A 68 -4.35 -10.79 -0.14
C VAL A 68 -5.67 -10.03 -0.23
N ARG A 69 -5.59 -8.70 -0.31
CA ARG A 69 -6.74 -7.79 -0.38
C ARG A 69 -6.76 -7.04 -1.71
N PHE A 70 -7.95 -6.70 -2.17
CA PHE A 70 -8.16 -5.78 -3.28
C PHE A 70 -7.95 -4.32 -2.83
N VAL A 71 -7.71 -3.42 -3.78
CA VAL A 71 -7.42 -2.00 -3.51
C VAL A 71 -8.62 -1.32 -2.84
N GLU A 72 -9.83 -1.73 -3.21
CA GLU A 72 -11.10 -1.25 -2.67
C GLU A 72 -11.27 -1.59 -1.19
N GLU A 73 -10.63 -2.63 -0.70
CA GLU A 73 -10.68 -3.04 0.71
C GLU A 73 -9.71 -2.23 1.59
N LEU A 74 -8.82 -1.44 0.98
CA LEU A 74 -7.81 -0.65 1.69
C LEU A 74 -8.45 0.38 2.63
N PHE A 75 -9.59 0.96 2.24
CA PHE A 75 -10.27 1.99 3.02
C PHE A 75 -10.83 1.48 4.35
N ASP A 76 -11.16 0.19 4.40
CA ASP A 76 -11.74 -0.48 5.56
C ASP A 76 -10.71 -1.33 6.33
N ASP A 77 -9.44 -1.29 5.91
CA ASP A 77 -8.36 -2.03 6.52
C ASP A 77 -8.07 -1.49 7.95
N PRO A 78 -8.13 -2.34 9.00
CA PRO A 78 -7.86 -1.92 10.37
C PRO A 78 -6.49 -1.27 10.56
N GLN A 79 -5.46 -1.68 9.80
CA GLN A 79 -4.13 -1.09 9.87
C GLN A 79 -4.09 0.29 9.21
N ILE A 80 -4.81 0.49 8.11
CA ILE A 80 -4.91 1.79 7.44
C ILE A 80 -5.63 2.79 8.37
N GLN A 81 -6.72 2.36 9.01
CA GLN A 81 -7.46 3.18 9.97
C GLN A 81 -6.65 3.47 11.23
N ALA A 82 -6.01 2.45 11.82
CA ALA A 82 -5.20 2.61 13.03
C ALA A 82 -3.99 3.54 12.83
N ASN A 83 -3.43 3.57 11.61
CA ASN A 83 -2.31 4.43 11.27
C ASN A 83 -2.74 5.80 10.72
N GLY A 84 -4.04 6.08 10.61
CA GLY A 84 -4.55 7.35 10.08
C GLY A 84 -4.09 7.61 8.65
N LEU A 85 -3.97 6.56 7.83
CA LEU A 85 -3.45 6.65 6.46
C LEU A 85 -4.51 7.08 5.44
N MET A 86 -5.72 7.41 5.90
CA MET A 86 -6.83 7.80 5.04
C MET A 86 -7.42 9.12 5.54
N ASP A 87 -7.29 10.16 4.73
CA ASP A 87 -7.83 11.48 5.02
C ASP A 87 -9.10 11.73 4.20
N GLU A 88 -10.05 12.47 4.77
CA GLU A 88 -11.23 12.97 4.07
C GLU A 88 -11.11 14.49 3.93
N VAL A 89 -11.12 14.98 2.69
CA VAL A 89 -11.01 16.41 2.37
C VAL A 89 -12.20 16.89 1.56
N GLU A 90 -12.55 18.16 1.70
CA GLU A 90 -13.62 18.80 0.93
C GLU A 90 -13.03 19.41 -0.35
N HIS A 91 -13.32 18.82 -1.51
CA HIS A 91 -12.93 19.37 -2.80
C HIS A 91 -14.04 20.27 -3.37
N ARG A 92 -13.67 21.45 -3.87
CA ARG A 92 -14.62 22.47 -4.37
C ARG A 92 -15.63 21.93 -5.39
N ASP A 93 -15.17 21.18 -6.38
CA ASP A 93 -16.01 20.75 -7.51
C ASP A 93 -16.76 19.43 -7.29
N VAL A 94 -16.23 18.53 -6.46
CA VAL A 94 -16.75 17.15 -6.30
C VAL A 94 -17.19 16.81 -4.88
N GLY A 95 -17.04 17.74 -3.94
CA GLY A 95 -17.37 17.58 -2.53
C GLY A 95 -16.36 16.71 -1.78
N LYS A 96 -16.84 15.96 -0.80
CA LYS A 96 -16.01 15.06 0.02
C LYS A 96 -15.33 13.97 -0.80
N VAL A 97 -14.01 13.89 -0.68
CA VAL A 97 -13.19 12.84 -1.28
C VAL A 97 -12.27 12.22 -0.23
N LYS A 98 -12.04 10.91 -0.33
CA LYS A 98 -11.05 10.20 0.47
C LYS A 98 -9.73 10.13 -0.29
N MET A 99 -8.64 10.53 0.36
CA MET A 99 -7.29 10.50 -0.22
C MET A 99 -6.26 9.90 0.73
N MET A 100 -5.26 9.22 0.16
CA MET A 100 -4.21 8.58 0.93
C MET A 100 -3.43 9.65 1.69
N GLY A 101 -3.38 9.51 3.01
CA GLY A 101 -2.65 10.41 3.88
C GLY A 101 -1.13 10.16 3.82
N PRO A 102 -0.36 10.92 4.60
CA PRO A 102 1.09 10.74 4.68
C PRO A 102 1.47 9.35 5.25
N MET A 103 2.24 8.57 4.48
CA MET A 103 2.69 7.23 4.90
C MET A 103 3.68 7.24 6.08
N ALA A 104 4.29 8.39 6.36
CA ALA A 104 5.27 8.57 7.42
C ALA A 104 4.72 9.51 8.50
N GLN A 105 4.87 9.12 9.76
CA GLN A 105 4.49 9.93 10.91
C GLN A 105 5.73 10.52 11.56
N PHE A 106 5.69 11.83 11.83
CA PHE A 106 6.77 12.57 12.48
C PHE A 106 6.25 13.23 13.75
N SER A 107 6.93 13.02 14.88
CA SER A 107 6.52 13.59 16.16
C SER A 107 6.78 15.10 16.27
N GLY A 108 7.80 15.62 15.58
CA GLY A 108 8.17 17.04 15.60
C GLY A 108 7.50 17.89 14.52
N THR A 109 7.13 17.27 13.39
CA THR A 109 6.50 17.93 12.25
C THR A 109 5.42 17.02 11.66
N PRO A 110 4.28 16.87 12.35
CA PRO A 110 3.19 16.04 11.86
C PRO A 110 2.82 16.46 10.43
N LEU A 111 2.78 15.48 9.52
CA LEU A 111 2.29 15.70 8.17
C LEU A 111 0.77 15.60 8.19
N ALA A 112 0.11 16.53 7.50
CA ALA A 112 -1.32 16.50 7.26
C ALA A 112 -1.57 16.65 5.76
N ALA A 113 -2.51 15.89 5.24
CA ALA A 113 -2.99 16.02 3.87
C ALA A 113 -4.45 16.49 3.91
N ASP A 114 -4.68 17.61 4.59
CA ASP A 114 -5.99 18.14 4.96
C ASP A 114 -6.57 19.15 3.97
N ILE A 115 -5.88 19.40 2.84
CA ILE A 115 -6.30 20.33 1.80
C ILE A 115 -6.48 19.56 0.49
N ALA A 116 -7.66 19.69 -0.12
CA ALA A 116 -7.94 19.15 -1.44
C ALA A 116 -7.12 19.86 -2.53
N SER A 117 -6.95 19.19 -3.67
CA SER A 117 -6.38 19.83 -4.86
C SER A 117 -7.17 21.10 -5.23
N PRO A 118 -6.50 22.18 -5.62
CA PRO A 118 -7.20 23.39 -6.04
C PRO A 118 -7.97 23.15 -7.34
N ALA A 119 -9.09 23.83 -7.50
CA ALA A 119 -9.77 23.90 -8.79
C ALA A 119 -8.90 24.66 -9.81
N LEU A 120 -9.20 24.45 -11.09
CA LEU A 120 -8.49 25.14 -12.17
C LEU A 120 -8.61 26.66 -12.00
N GLY A 121 -7.46 27.34 -11.91
CA GLY A 121 -7.37 28.80 -11.77
C GLY A 121 -7.73 29.36 -10.39
N GLU A 122 -7.88 28.52 -9.35
CA GLU A 122 -8.33 28.95 -8.02
C GLU A 122 -7.42 30.00 -7.38
N HIS A 123 -6.10 29.79 -7.44
CA HIS A 123 -5.11 30.69 -6.84
C HIS A 123 -4.55 31.73 -7.82
N THR A 124 -4.98 31.71 -9.10
CA THR A 124 -4.42 32.57 -10.14
C THR A 124 -4.47 34.06 -9.77
N GLY A 125 -5.61 34.54 -9.27
CA GLY A 125 -5.77 35.95 -8.90
C GLY A 125 -5.02 36.35 -7.63
N GLU A 126 -4.75 35.42 -6.73
CA GLU A 126 -3.92 35.64 -5.53
C GLU A 126 -2.46 35.77 -5.94
N ILE A 127 -1.94 34.79 -6.69
CA ILE A 127 -0.56 34.77 -7.17
C ILE A 127 -0.24 36.01 -8.00
N LEU A 128 -1.14 36.45 -8.90
CA LEU A 128 -0.91 37.66 -9.70
C LEU A 128 -0.85 38.94 -8.84
N ARG A 129 -1.65 39.03 -7.76
CA ARG A 129 -1.58 40.16 -6.83
C ARG A 129 -0.27 40.15 -6.04
N ASP A 130 0.18 38.98 -5.60
CA ASP A 130 1.47 38.82 -4.91
C ASP A 130 2.66 39.20 -5.80
N LEU A 131 2.53 39.02 -7.11
CA LEU A 131 3.52 39.45 -8.12
C LEU A 131 3.43 40.95 -8.46
N GLY A 132 2.46 41.69 -7.90
CA GLY A 132 2.32 43.13 -8.07
C GLY A 132 1.43 43.57 -9.24
N TYR A 133 0.66 42.67 -9.85
CA TYR A 133 -0.35 43.05 -10.84
C TYR A 133 -1.53 43.74 -10.17
N SER A 134 -2.04 44.80 -10.81
CA SER A 134 -3.27 45.47 -10.37
C SER A 134 -4.50 44.63 -10.71
N ASP A 135 -5.62 44.86 -10.00
CA ASP A 135 -6.90 44.21 -10.32
C ASP A 135 -7.35 44.49 -11.77
N GLU A 136 -6.96 45.64 -12.32
CA GLU A 136 -7.25 46.02 -13.71
C GLU A 136 -6.43 45.19 -14.72
N ASP A 137 -5.15 44.95 -14.45
CA ASP A 137 -4.31 44.07 -15.28
C ASP A 137 -4.80 42.62 -15.25
N ILE A 138 -5.18 42.13 -14.06
CA ILE A 138 -5.71 40.77 -13.88
C ILE A 138 -7.01 40.59 -14.67
N ARG A 139 -7.93 41.57 -14.60
CA ARG A 139 -9.18 41.54 -15.36
C ARG A 139 -8.91 41.55 -16.86
N ARG A 140 -7.99 42.39 -17.34
CA ARG A 140 -7.59 42.44 -18.75
C ARG A 140 -7.04 41.09 -19.24
N CYS A 141 -6.24 40.39 -18.43
CA CYS A 141 -5.74 39.06 -18.77
C CYS A 141 -6.88 38.03 -18.88
N LYS A 142 -7.86 38.06 -17.98
CA LYS A 142 -9.03 37.16 -18.02
C LYS A 142 -9.90 37.40 -19.26
N ASP A 143 -10.11 38.66 -19.62
CA ASP A 143 -10.95 39.05 -20.77
C ASP A 143 -10.27 38.73 -22.12
N ALA A 144 -8.94 38.55 -22.13
CA ALA A 144 -8.16 38.29 -23.34
C ALA A 144 -8.04 36.80 -23.73
N GLU A 145 -8.72 35.89 -23.03
CA GLU A 145 -8.61 34.41 -23.19
C GLU A 145 -7.16 33.89 -23.13
N ALA A 146 -6.22 34.67 -22.59
CA ALA A 146 -4.91 34.15 -22.25
C ALA A 146 -5.16 33.10 -21.17
N THR A 147 -4.95 31.82 -21.47
CA THR A 147 -5.20 30.74 -20.50
C THR A 147 -4.39 31.02 -19.24
N ILE A 148 -5.09 31.30 -18.13
CA ILE A 148 -4.56 31.55 -16.79
C ILE A 148 -5.02 30.46 -15.82
#